data_AF-A0A0P7YS39-F1
#
_entry.id   AF-A0A0P7YS39-F1
#
_cell.length_a   1.000
_cell.length_b   1.000
_cell.length_c   1.000
_cell.angle_alpha   90.00
_cell.angle_beta   90.00
_cell.angle_gamma   90.00
#
_symmetry.space_group_name_H-M   'P 1'
#
loop_
_entity.id
_entity.type
_entity.pdbx_description
1 polymer ?
#
loop_
_entity_poly.entity_id
_entity_poly.type
_entity_poly.pdbx_seq_one_letter_code
_entity_poly.pdbx_strand_id
1 'polypeptide(L)'
;MVVLIKNKRQVQNAWAMYDWANSVYSLVITSTIFPVYYNSVTKGIDGSELVSFFGFEIINTVLYSYSISFSFLVIALISPILSGIADSSGKKLEFMKFFAYLGSVACVGLFFFEGDNLEWGIICSVTASVG
;
A
#
# COMPACT_ATOMS: atom_id res chain seq x y z
N MET A 1 -32.62 -12.62 1.03
CA MET A 1 -32.63 -12.09 2.41
C MET A 1 -32.25 -10.61 2.34
N VAL A 2 -33.22 -9.70 2.49
CA VAL A 2 -32.98 -8.25 2.42
C VAL A 2 -32.30 -7.83 3.73
N VAL A 3 -31.01 -7.49 3.67
CA VAL A 3 -30.29 -6.94 4.81
C VAL A 3 -30.85 -5.54 5.09
N LEU A 4 -31.71 -5.42 6.10
CA LEU A 4 -32.19 -4.12 6.59
C LEU A 4 -31.01 -3.38 7.21
N ILE A 5 -30.44 -2.42 6.47
CA ILE A 5 -29.41 -1.52 6.98
C ILE A 5 -30.05 -0.65 8.05
N LYS A 6 -29.94 -1.07 9.31
CA LYS A 6 -30.56 -0.42 10.48
C LYS A 6 -30.07 1.00 10.73
N ASN A 7 -29.09 1.50 9.96
CA ASN A 7 -28.58 2.87 10.06
C ASN A 7 -27.91 3.37 8.76
N LYS A 8 -28.73 3.70 7.74
CA LYS A 8 -28.28 4.06 6.38
C LYS A 8 -27.25 5.20 6.35
N ARG A 9 -27.41 6.21 7.22
CA ARG A 9 -26.54 7.39 7.30
C ARG A 9 -25.15 7.08 7.88
N GLN A 10 -25.06 6.21 8.89
CA GLN A 10 -23.77 5.80 9.45
C GLN A 10 -22.96 4.99 8.44
N VAL A 11 -23.61 4.09 7.70
CA VAL A 11 -22.94 3.31 6.65
C VAL A 11 -22.46 4.21 5.53
N GLN A 12 -23.26 5.17 5.06
CA GLN A 12 -22.83 6.15 4.06
C GLN A 12 -21.63 6.97 4.51
N ASN A 13 -21.64 7.47 5.75
CA ASN A 13 -20.50 8.22 6.29
C ASN A 13 -19.24 7.35 6.43
N ALA A 14 -19.38 6.07 6.83
CA ALA A 14 -18.26 5.15 6.92
C ALA A 14 -17.64 4.87 5.53
N TRP A 15 -18.47 4.68 4.51
CA TRP A 15 -18.01 4.52 3.13
C TRP A 15 -17.37 5.80 2.58
N ALA A 16 -17.96 6.97 2.85
CA ALA A 16 -17.38 8.25 2.45
C ALA A 16 -16.01 8.50 3.11
N MET A 17 -15.86 8.17 4.39
CA MET A 17 -14.58 8.29 5.09
C MET A 17 -13.53 7.32 4.53
N TYR A 18 -13.92 6.09 4.18
CA TYR A 18 -13.04 5.10 3.58
C TYR A 18 -12.58 5.53 2.17
N ASP A 19 -13.50 6.00 1.33
CA ASP A 19 -13.21 6.47 -0.02
C ASP A 19 -12.29 7.70 -0.01
N TRP A 20 -12.51 8.60 0.96
CA TRP A 20 -11.64 9.74 1.20
C TRP A 20 -10.23 9.32 1.61
N ALA A 21 -10.10 8.39 2.56
CA ALA A 21 -8.80 7.89 3.03
C ALA A 21 -8.02 7.19 1.89
N ASN A 22 -8.70 6.34 1.12
CA ASN A 22 -8.09 5.61 0.00
C ASN A 22 -7.55 6.58 -1.08
N SER A 23 -8.31 7.62 -1.41
CA SER A 23 -7.89 8.63 -2.38
C SER A 23 -6.68 9.45 -1.91
N VAL A 24 -6.63 9.79 -0.62
CA VAL A 24 -5.49 10.52 -0.03
C VAL A 24 -4.22 9.68 -0.01
N TYR A 25 -4.31 8.36 0.24
CA TYR A 25 -3.15 7.45 0.17
C TYR A 25 -2.50 7.48 -1.23
N SER A 26 -3.29 7.26 -2.28
CA SER A 26 -2.78 7.28 -3.65
C SER A 26 -2.24 8.65 -4.06
N LEU A 27 -2.84 9.74 -3.58
CA LEU A 27 -2.39 11.08 -3.93
C LEU A 27 -1.12 11.49 -3.19
N VAL A 28 -1.01 11.27 -1.88
CA VAL A 28 0.08 11.85 -1.06
C VAL A 28 1.19 10.84 -0.83
N ILE A 29 0.86 9.61 -0.43
CA ILE A 29 1.86 8.60 -0.09
C ILE A 29 2.55 8.13 -1.36
N THR A 30 1.78 7.73 -2.37
CA THR A 30 2.33 7.20 -3.61
C THR A 30 3.02 8.29 -4.43
N SER A 31 2.44 9.50 -4.56
CA SER A 31 3.03 10.51 -5.45
C SER A 31 4.16 11.33 -4.86
N THR A 32 4.15 11.58 -3.53
CA THR A 32 4.99 12.63 -2.93
C THR A 32 5.86 12.09 -1.79
N ILE A 33 5.27 11.44 -0.79
CA ILE A 33 6.02 11.02 0.41
C ILE A 33 6.99 9.90 0.06
N PHE A 34 6.52 8.85 -0.62
CA PHE A 34 7.35 7.69 -0.91
C PHE A 34 8.53 8.01 -1.84
N PRO A 35 8.36 8.74 -2.97
CA PRO A 35 9.50 9.11 -3.82
C PRO A 35 10.55 9.97 -3.09
N VAL A 36 10.11 10.93 -2.27
CA VAL A 36 11.01 11.79 -1.49
C VAL A 36 11.74 11.01 -0.41
N TYR A 37 11.02 10.15 0.32
CA TYR A 37 11.59 9.32 1.38
C TYR A 37 12.59 8.31 0.82
N TYR A 38 12.23 7.63 -0.27
CA TYR A 38 13.07 6.67 -0.96
C TYR A 38 14.33 7.34 -1.54
N ASN A 39 14.20 8.53 -2.14
CA ASN A 39 15.35 9.31 -2.58
C ASN A 39 16.25 9.73 -1.40
N SER A 40 15.68 10.15 -0.26
CA SER A 40 16.46 10.59 0.90
C SER A 40 17.25 9.46 1.57
N VAL A 41 16.67 8.27 1.65
CA VAL A 41 17.28 7.11 2.31
C VAL A 41 18.32 6.44 1.41
N THR A 42 18.20 6.64 0.10
CA THR A 42 19.09 6.00 -0.88
C THR A 42 20.10 6.93 -1.55
N LYS A 43 20.27 8.15 -1.01
CA LYS A 43 21.44 8.95 -1.34
C LYS A 43 22.68 8.30 -0.72
N GLY A 44 23.38 7.50 -1.52
CA GLY A 44 24.74 7.08 -1.21
C GLY A 44 25.65 8.30 -1.04
N ILE A 45 26.67 8.16 -0.20
CA ILE A 45 27.63 9.21 0.21
C ILE A 45 28.32 9.87 -1.00
N ASP A 46 28.32 9.23 -2.18
CA ASP A 46 28.97 9.70 -3.42
C ASP A 46 28.03 10.34 -4.46
N GLY A 47 26.72 10.48 -4.18
CA GLY A 47 25.77 11.07 -5.13
C GLY A 47 25.42 10.19 -6.33
N SER A 48 25.77 8.90 -6.31
CA SER A 48 25.32 7.91 -7.28
C SER A 48 23.93 7.37 -6.91
N GLU A 49 22.99 7.38 -7.86
CA GLU A 49 21.61 6.88 -7.70
C GLU A 49 21.53 5.33 -7.70
N LEU A 50 22.59 4.64 -7.31
CA LEU A 50 22.72 3.18 -7.41
C LEU A 50 22.46 2.55 -6.04
N VAL A 51 21.50 1.62 -6.00
CA VAL A 51 21.18 0.84 -4.82
C VAL A 51 21.56 -0.61 -5.05
N SER A 52 22.22 -1.24 -4.08
CA SER A 52 22.41 -2.68 -4.10
C SER A 52 21.14 -3.36 -3.62
N PHE A 53 20.38 -3.96 -4.53
CA PHE A 53 19.23 -4.80 -4.21
C PHE A 53 19.59 -6.26 -4.50
N PHE A 54 19.68 -7.10 -3.46
CA PHE A 54 20.02 -8.52 -3.60
C PHE A 54 21.33 -8.80 -4.36
N GLY A 55 22.32 -7.89 -4.29
CA GLY A 55 23.60 -7.98 -5.00
C GLY A 55 23.63 -7.41 -6.42
N PHE A 56 22.53 -6.80 -6.89
CA PHE A 56 22.45 -6.08 -8.17
C PHE A 56 22.39 -4.57 -7.94
N GLU A 57 23.23 -3.81 -8.63
CA GLU A 57 23.18 -2.35 -8.64
C GLU A 57 22.06 -1.87 -9.57
N ILE A 58 21.00 -1.32 -8.98
CA ILE A 58 19.83 -0.83 -9.71
C ILE A 58 19.65 0.65 -9.42
N ILE A 59 19.25 1.40 -10.45
CA ILE A 59 18.91 2.82 -10.31
C ILE A 59 17.69 2.96 -9.40
N ASN A 60 17.84 3.77 -8.36
CA ASN A 60 16.84 4.01 -7.32
C ASN A 60 15.44 4.26 -7.90
N THR A 61 15.33 5.22 -8.82
CA THR A 61 14.07 5.62 -9.44
C THR A 61 13.34 4.47 -10.15
N VAL A 62 14.09 3.53 -10.74
CA VAL A 62 13.52 2.40 -11.49
C VAL A 62 12.99 1.33 -10.54
N LEU A 63 13.68 1.08 -9.42
CA LEU A 63 13.27 0.08 -8.45
C LEU A 63 11.93 0.45 -7.78
N TYR A 64 11.70 1.74 -7.54
CA TYR A 64 10.41 2.26 -7.09
C TYR A 64 9.28 1.98 -8.10
N SER A 65 9.49 2.31 -9.38
CA SER A 65 8.49 2.06 -10.42
C SER A 65 8.16 0.58 -10.57
N TYR A 66 9.16 -0.30 -10.40
CA TYR A 66 8.94 -1.75 -10.36
C TYR A 66 8.15 -2.20 -9.12
N SER A 67 8.45 -1.65 -7.95
CA SER A 67 7.71 -1.94 -6.72
C SER A 67 6.22 -1.64 -6.88
N ILE A 68 5.85 -0.44 -7.38
CA ILE A 68 4.45 -0.07 -7.58
C ILE A 68 3.78 -0.94 -8.65
N SER A 69 4.47 -1.19 -9.76
CA SER A 69 3.93 -2.02 -10.84
C SER A 69 3.66 -3.45 -10.35
N PHE A 70 4.54 -3.99 -9.50
CA PHE A 70 4.34 -5.27 -8.85
C PHE A 70 3.16 -5.25 -7.88
N SER A 71 3.02 -4.21 -7.06
CA SER A 71 1.83 -4.02 -6.21
C SER A 71 0.54 -4.08 -7.00
N PHE A 72 0.46 -3.34 -8.11
CA PHE A 72 -0.73 -3.34 -8.96
C PHE A 72 -1.00 -4.68 -9.62
N LEU A 73 0.04 -5.41 -10.03
CA LEU A 73 -0.10 -6.76 -10.55
C LEU A 73 -0.68 -7.71 -9.49
N VAL A 74 -0.17 -7.64 -8.27
CA VAL A 74 -0.67 -8.41 -7.13
C VAL A 74 -2.14 -8.07 -6.86
N ILE A 75 -2.50 -6.79 -6.79
CA ILE A 75 -3.89 -6.33 -6.59
C ILE A 75 -4.80 -6.85 -7.71
N ALA A 76 -4.35 -6.81 -8.97
CA ALA A 76 -5.15 -7.27 -10.10
C ALA A 76 -5.48 -8.77 -10.01
N LEU A 77 -4.56 -9.60 -9.54
CA LEU A 77 -4.78 -11.05 -9.36
C LEU A 77 -5.65 -11.35 -8.14
N ILE A 78 -5.45 -10.60 -7.06
CA ILE A 78 -6.06 -10.83 -5.74
C ILE A 78 -7.48 -10.27 -5.67
N SER A 79 -7.76 -9.15 -6.35
CA SER A 79 -9.06 -8.46 -6.33
C SER A 79 -10.27 -9.32 -6.72
N PRO A 80 -10.27 -10.15 -7.80
CA PRO A 80 -11.44 -10.97 -8.14
C PRO A 80 -11.71 -12.06 -7.09
N ILE A 81 -10.66 -12.66 -6.53
CA ILE A 81 -10.77 -13.74 -5.55
C ILE A 81 -11.36 -13.20 -4.25
N LEU A 82 -10.82 -12.10 -3.75
CA LEU A 82 -11.28 -11.50 -2.50
C LEU A 82 -12.64 -10.84 -2.61
N SER A 83 -12.95 -10.21 -3.75
CA SER A 83 -14.29 -9.67 -4.00
C SER A 83 -15.34 -10.79 -4.00
N GLY A 84 -15.05 -11.94 -4.63
CA GLY A 84 -15.94 -13.10 -4.62
C GLY A 84 -16.16 -13.71 -3.23
N ILE A 85 -15.11 -13.78 -2.40
CA ILE A 85 -15.22 -14.28 -1.02
C ILE A 85 -15.99 -13.30 -0.13
N ALA A 86 -15.74 -11.98 -0.28
CA ALA A 86 -16.41 -10.95 0.49
C ALA A 86 -17.92 -10.88 0.20
N ASP A 87 -18.31 -11.01 -1.08
CA ASP A 87 -19.70 -11.00 -1.51
C ASP A 87 -20.46 -12.27 -1.11
N SER A 88 -19.81 -13.44 -1.20
CA SER A 88 -20.42 -14.71 -0.79
C SER A 88 -20.56 -14.85 0.73
N SER A 89 -19.63 -14.29 1.50
CA SER A 89 -19.61 -14.41 2.97
C SER A 89 -20.42 -13.32 3.69
N GLY A 90 -20.83 -12.25 3.01
CA GLY A 90 -21.53 -11.10 3.62
C GLY A 90 -20.68 -10.30 4.62
N LYS A 91 -19.38 -10.59 4.72
CA LYS A 91 -18.42 -10.04 5.70
C LYS A 91 -17.61 -8.84 5.18
N LYS A 92 -18.18 -8.08 4.25
CA LYS A 92 -17.54 -6.91 3.62
C LYS A 92 -16.87 -5.93 4.59
N LEU A 93 -17.46 -5.73 5.78
CA LEU A 93 -16.90 -4.83 6.80
C LEU A 93 -15.63 -5.41 7.46
N GLU A 94 -15.56 -6.72 7.68
CA GLU A 94 -14.37 -7.38 8.24
C GLU A 94 -13.22 -7.34 7.24
N PHE A 95 -13.50 -7.58 5.95
CA PHE A 95 -12.50 -7.44 4.89
C PHE A 95 -11.97 -6.01 4.77
N MET A 96 -12.83 -4.99 4.73
CA MET A 96 -12.39 -3.59 4.74
C MET A 96 -11.48 -3.26 5.93
N LYS A 97 -11.84 -3.73 7.13
CA LYS A 97 -11.01 -3.50 8.33
C LYS A 97 -9.66 -4.20 8.21
N PHE A 98 -9.64 -5.45 7.77
CA PHE A 98 -8.42 -6.21 7.60
C PHE A 98 -7.43 -5.50 6.66
N PHE A 99 -7.90 -5.07 5.49
CA PHE A 99 -7.07 -4.34 4.52
C PHE A 99 -6.60 -3.00 5.08
N ALA A 100 -7.49 -2.20 5.66
CA ALA A 100 -7.09 -0.93 6.29
C ALA A 100 -6.06 -1.10 7.43
N TYR A 101 -6.18 -2.15 8.25
CA TYR A 101 -5.19 -2.45 9.28
C TYR A 101 -3.88 -2.94 8.67
N LEU A 102 -3.92 -3.79 7.65
CA LEU A 102 -2.74 -4.26 6.93
C LEU A 102 -1.96 -3.09 6.31
N GLY A 103 -2.66 -2.17 5.63
CA GLY A 103 -2.07 -0.97 5.03
C GLY A 103 -1.48 -0.01 6.06
N SER A 104 -2.22 0.25 7.16
CA SER A 104 -1.72 1.12 8.24
C SER A 104 -0.51 0.54 8.98
N VAL A 105 -0.50 -0.76 9.26
CA VAL A 105 0.67 -1.44 9.87
C VAL A 105 1.86 -1.41 8.92
N ALA A 106 1.64 -1.58 7.62
CA ALA A 106 2.70 -1.50 6.62
C ALA A 106 3.28 -0.07 6.50
N CYS A 107 2.44 0.96 6.57
CA CYS A 107 2.88 2.37 6.66
C CYS A 107 3.68 2.66 7.94
N VAL A 108 3.32 2.06 9.08
CA VAL A 108 4.12 2.16 10.31
C VAL A 108 5.44 1.38 10.16
N GLY A 109 5.43 0.23 9.49
CA GLY A 109 6.64 -0.55 9.17
C GLY A 109 7.64 0.22 8.33
N LEU A 110 7.14 1.08 7.43
CA LEU A 110 7.94 2.02 6.64
C LEU A 110 8.72 3.03 7.47
N PHE A 111 8.30 3.35 8.71
CA PHE A 111 9.07 4.19 9.61
C PHE A 111 10.38 3.54 10.06
N PHE A 112 10.42 2.20 10.14
CA PHE A 112 11.62 1.43 10.50
C PHE A 112 12.54 1.15 9.31
N PHE A 113 12.29 1.81 8.18
CA PHE A 113 13.12 1.71 7.00
C PHE A 113 14.41 2.53 7.18
N GLU A 114 15.52 1.82 7.35
CA GLU A 114 16.87 2.37 7.25
C GLU A 114 17.50 1.93 5.92
N GLY A 115 18.44 2.72 5.40
CA GLY A 115 19.05 2.53 4.07
C GLY A 115 19.75 1.18 3.84
N ASP A 116 20.03 0.44 4.91
CA ASP A 116 20.61 -0.92 4.87
C ASP A 116 19.55 -2.01 4.62
N ASN A 117 18.26 -1.72 4.87
CA ASN A 117 17.14 -2.67 4.76
C ASN A 117 16.21 -2.32 3.59
N LEU A 118 16.77 -2.19 2.38
CA LEU A 118 16.03 -1.76 1.18
C LEU A 118 14.82 -2.67 0.88
N GLU A 119 15.02 -3.98 1.04
CA GLU A 119 14.03 -5.03 0.82
C GLU A 119 12.83 -4.89 1.74
N TRP A 120 13.06 -4.51 3.00
CA TRP A 120 12.01 -4.29 3.98
C TRP A 120 11.11 -3.11 3.58
N GLY A 121 11.69 -2.00 3.14
CA GLY A 121 10.93 -0.83 2.69
C GLY A 121 10.08 -1.09 1.45
N ILE A 122 10.61 -1.87 0.50
CA ILE A 122 9.86 -2.28 -0.70
C ILE A 122 8.70 -3.21 -0.32
N ILE A 123 8.94 -4.21 0.52
CA ILE A 123 7.88 -5.12 1.00
C ILE A 123 6.81 -4.34 1.77
N CYS A 124 7.20 -3.42 2.65
CA CYS A 124 6.26 -2.55 3.35
C CYS A 124 5.49 -1.65 2.39
N SER A 125 6.11 -1.09 1.36
CA SER A 125 5.43 -0.27 0.33
C SER A 125 4.41 -1.06 -0.48
N VAL A 126 4.79 -2.27 -0.89
CA VAL A 126 3.89 -3.18 -1.63
C VAL A 126 2.71 -3.56 -0.74
N THR A 127 2.98 -3.95 0.50
CA THR A 127 1.95 -4.35 1.47
C THR A 127 1.04 -3.17 1.83
N ALA A 128 1.60 -1.96 1.95
CA ALA A 128 0.83 -0.73 2.18
C ALA A 128 -0.06 -0.36 1.00
N SER A 129 0.33 -0.71 -0.23
CA SER A 129 -0.47 -0.45 -1.43
C SER A 129 -1.55 -1.51 -1.66
N VAL A 130 -1.35 -2.73 -1.15
CA VAL A 130 -2.30 -3.84 -1.22
C VAL A 130 -3.36 -3.74 -0.11
N GLY A 131 -2.98 -3.22 1.06
CA GLY A 131 -3.88 -2.96 2.19
C GLY A 131 -4.68 -1.69 2.04
#